data_AF-A0A4P8RKS0-F1
#
_entry.id   AF-A0A4P8RKS0-F1
#
_cell.length_a   1.000
_cell.length_b   1.000
_cell.length_c   1.000
_cell.angle_alpha   90.00
_cell.angle_beta   90.00
_cell.angle_gamma   90.00
#
_symmetry.space_group_name_H-M   'P 1'
#
loop_
_entity.id
_entity.type
_entity.pdbx_description
1 polymer ?
#
loop_
_entity_poly.entity_id
_entity_poly.type
_entity_poly.pdbx_seq_one_letter_code
_entity_poly.pdbx_strand_id
1 'polypeptide(L)'
;MEISTRSIKANIFETALAFLVLLTIVFSVINLIEIDNTNAHIGNPFAAYYASPTIRSIQSLKFVCYCCFLLLFTILCFDKYKRNIAVLTSYLTSAFAITALQWYELYYGSTFYYGEVRDKQGLGFPILSSFMVTLIIWKINYSKNRDVDLTIKLVLTVIINLSLYQLYDQVYDSWKLWQS
;
A
#
# COMPACT_ATOMS: atom_id res chain seq x y z
N MET A 1 18.68 -24.59 30.57
CA MET A 1 18.28 -23.35 29.87
C MET A 1 17.59 -23.78 28.59
N GLU A 2 16.29 -24.05 28.66
CA GLU A 2 15.50 -24.46 27.49
C GLU A 2 15.30 -23.23 26.59
N ILE A 3 15.96 -23.25 25.43
CA ILE A 3 15.63 -22.36 24.33
C ILE A 3 14.28 -22.84 23.82
N SER A 4 13.19 -22.29 24.37
CA SER A 4 11.85 -22.51 23.83
C SER A 4 11.88 -21.96 22.40
N THR A 5 11.98 -22.85 21.42
CA THR A 5 11.78 -22.54 20.01
C THR A 5 10.32 -22.13 19.87
N ARG A 6 10.04 -20.82 19.98
CA ARG A 6 8.74 -20.25 19.63
C ARG A 6 8.44 -20.72 18.20
N SER A 7 7.55 -21.69 18.04
CA SER A 7 7.07 -22.07 16.71
C SER A 7 6.44 -20.82 16.11
N ILE A 8 7.08 -20.23 15.10
CA ILE A 8 6.50 -19.12 14.36
C ILE A 8 5.33 -19.71 13.59
N LYS A 9 4.12 -19.67 14.17
CA LYS A 9 2.90 -19.92 13.42
C LYS A 9 2.72 -18.75 12.47
N ALA A 10 3.31 -18.86 11.29
CA ALA A 10 3.17 -17.88 10.24
C ALA A 10 1.70 -17.81 9.81
N ASN A 11 1.08 -16.64 10.01
CA ASN A 11 -0.24 -16.38 9.48
C ASN A 11 -0.09 -16.14 7.97
N ILE A 12 -0.77 -16.96 7.15
CA ILE A 12 -0.73 -16.87 5.67
C ILE A 12 -0.98 -15.44 5.20
N PHE A 13 -1.88 -14.71 5.88
CA PHE A 13 -2.17 -13.31 5.58
C PHE A 13 -0.97 -12.37 5.81
N GLU A 14 -0.26 -12.54 6.93
CA GLU A 14 0.91 -11.74 7.28
C GLU A 14 2.07 -12.03 6.33
N THR A 15 2.25 -13.29 5.96
CA THR A 15 3.25 -13.71 4.97
C THR A 15 2.94 -13.16 3.58
N ALA A 16 1.69 -13.23 3.14
CA ALA A 16 1.26 -12.68 1.86
C ALA A 16 1.47 -11.16 1.79
N LEU A 17 1.09 -10.42 2.85
CA LEU A 17 1.32 -8.97 2.88
C LEU A 17 2.81 -8.64 2.86
N ALA A 18 3.62 -9.32 3.68
CA ALA A 18 5.07 -9.10 3.71
C ALA A 18 5.68 -9.33 2.32
N PHE A 19 5.29 -10.41 1.65
CA PHE A 19 5.75 -10.73 0.30
C PHE A 19 5.34 -9.67 -0.73
N LEU A 20 4.07 -9.23 -0.73
CA LEU A 20 3.59 -8.20 -1.65
C LEU A 20 4.28 -6.86 -1.44
N VAL A 21 4.51 -6.46 -0.19
CA VAL A 21 5.24 -5.22 0.13
C VAL A 21 6.69 -5.32 -0.33
N LEU A 22 7.35 -6.45 -0.09
CA LEU A 22 8.74 -6.66 -0.50
C LEU A 22 8.87 -6.65 -2.03
N LEU A 23 7.95 -7.31 -2.74
CA LEU A 23 7.86 -7.26 -4.20
C LEU A 23 7.68 -5.82 -4.70
N THR A 24 6.81 -5.04 -4.04
CA THR A 24 6.56 -3.64 -4.40
C THR A 24 7.79 -2.76 -4.18
N ILE A 25 8.56 -3.02 -3.11
CA ILE A 25 9.85 -2.35 -2.87
C ILE A 25 10.84 -2.69 -3.98
N VAL A 26 10.96 -3.96 -4.38
CA VAL A 26 11.83 -4.38 -5.48
C VAL A 26 11.45 -3.68 -6.78
N PHE A 27 10.16 -3.66 -7.16
CA PHE A 27 9.71 -2.94 -8.34
C PHE A 27 9.94 -1.42 -8.24
N SER A 28 9.84 -0.84 -7.05
CA SER A 28 10.14 0.58 -6.84
C SER A 28 11.62 0.87 -7.07
N VAL A 29 12.53 -0.02 -6.64
CA VAL A 29 13.96 0.11 -6.91
C VAL A 29 14.25 0.00 -8.41
N ILE A 30 13.66 -0.97 -9.10
CA ILE A 30 13.81 -1.12 -10.55
C ILE A 30 13.35 0.16 -11.27
N ASN A 31 12.17 0.68 -10.93
CA ASN A 31 11.66 1.92 -11.51
C ASN A 31 12.59 3.11 -11.25
N LEU A 32 13.13 3.26 -10.03
CA LEU A 32 14.07 4.35 -9.72
C LEU A 32 15.36 4.26 -10.55
N ILE A 33 15.90 3.05 -10.74
CA ILE A 33 17.09 2.83 -11.59
C ILE A 33 16.79 3.13 -13.06
N GLU A 34 15.62 2.71 -13.56
CA GLU A 34 15.22 2.96 -14.95
C GLU A 34 15.00 4.45 -15.24
N ILE A 35 14.43 5.20 -14.30
CA ILE A 35 14.18 6.64 -14.45
C ILE A 35 15.49 7.45 -14.56
N ASP A 36 16.56 7.01 -13.92
CA ASP A 36 17.87 7.68 -13.98
C ASP A 36 18.69 7.30 -15.24
N ASN A 37 18.28 6.26 -15.96
CA ASN A 37 18.99 5.81 -17.16
C ASN A 37 18.39 6.48 -18.42
N THR A 38 19.00 7.59 -18.84
CA THR A 38 18.56 8.39 -20.01
C THR A 38 18.45 7.60 -21.31
N ASN A 39 19.21 6.51 -21.48
CA ASN A 39 19.15 5.64 -22.65
C ASN A 39 17.94 4.67 -22.63
N ALA A 40 17.33 4.42 -21.47
CA ALA A 40 16.16 3.54 -21.32
C ALA A 40 14.86 4.19 -21.83
N HIS A 41 14.90 5.46 -22.20
CA HIS A 41 13.74 6.24 -22.64
C HIS A 41 13.67 6.44 -24.15
N ILE A 42 14.64 5.95 -24.92
CA ILE A 42 14.62 6.02 -26.39
C ILE A 42 13.53 5.07 -26.91
N GLY A 43 12.47 5.63 -27.51
CA GLY A 43 11.30 4.89 -27.98
C GLY A 43 10.25 4.62 -26.90
N ASN A 44 10.43 5.10 -25.67
CA ASN A 44 9.42 5.00 -24.61
C ASN A 44 8.41 6.16 -24.72
N PRO A 45 7.12 5.89 -25.01
CA PRO A 45 6.10 6.94 -25.12
C PRO A 45 5.89 7.70 -23.80
N PHE A 46 6.41 7.18 -22.69
CA PHE A 46 6.28 7.73 -21.34
C PHE A 46 7.55 8.44 -20.84
N ALA A 47 8.56 8.64 -21.69
CA ALA A 47 9.83 9.29 -21.33
C ALA A 47 9.65 10.66 -20.64
N ALA A 48 8.75 11.50 -21.16
CA ALA A 48 8.49 12.84 -20.62
C ALA A 48 7.89 12.82 -19.21
N TYR A 49 7.06 11.81 -18.90
CA TYR A 49 6.47 11.61 -17.57
C TYR A 49 7.54 11.21 -16.55
N TYR A 50 8.37 10.22 -16.89
CA TYR A 50 9.43 9.74 -16.00
C TYR A 50 10.57 10.77 -15.85
N ALA A 51 10.74 11.67 -16.81
CA ALA A 51 11.65 12.81 -16.70
C ALA A 51 11.13 13.92 -15.75
N SER A 52 9.84 13.92 -15.38
CA SER A 52 9.26 14.94 -14.51
C SER A 52 9.87 14.92 -13.10
N PRO A 53 10.43 16.04 -12.59
CA PRO A 53 10.92 16.13 -11.22
C PRO A 53 9.85 15.80 -10.17
N THR A 54 8.59 16.11 -10.46
CA THR A 54 7.47 15.83 -9.57
C THR A 54 7.17 14.33 -9.51
N ILE A 55 7.09 13.64 -10.65
CA ILE A 55 6.90 12.18 -10.68
C ILE A 55 8.05 11.46 -9.98
N ARG A 56 9.29 11.87 -10.23
CA ARG A 56 10.49 11.35 -9.54
C ARG A 56 10.38 11.48 -8.03
N SER A 57 9.95 12.66 -7.56
CA SER A 57 9.76 12.94 -6.14
C SER A 57 8.65 12.07 -5.53
N ILE A 58 7.54 11.88 -6.24
CA ILE A 58 6.43 11.02 -5.80
C ILE A 58 6.89 9.56 -5.70
N GLN A 59 7.59 9.02 -6.70
CA GLN A 59 8.09 7.64 -6.66
C GLN A 59 9.09 7.42 -5.53
N SER A 60 10.02 8.37 -5.33
CA SER A 60 10.99 8.32 -4.24
C SER A 60 10.30 8.33 -2.88
N LEU A 61 9.29 9.19 -2.71
CA LEU A 61 8.53 9.27 -1.46
C LEU A 61 7.70 8.01 -1.22
N LYS A 62 7.07 7.44 -2.25
CA LYS A 62 6.37 6.13 -2.16
C LYS A 62 7.32 5.03 -1.70
N PHE A 63 8.52 4.95 -2.27
CA PHE A 63 9.55 3.99 -1.86
C PHE A 63 9.91 4.13 -0.37
N VAL A 64 10.14 5.37 0.09
CA VAL A 64 10.40 5.64 1.51
C VAL A 64 9.23 5.19 2.38
N CYS A 65 7.98 5.50 1.99
CA CYS A 65 6.81 5.08 2.73
C CYS A 65 6.65 3.55 2.78
N TYR A 66 6.93 2.83 1.70
CA TYR A 66 6.94 1.36 1.71
C TYR A 66 8.01 0.79 2.63
N CYS A 67 9.21 1.37 2.66
CA CYS A 67 10.27 0.98 3.59
C CYS A 67 9.85 1.23 5.05
N CYS A 68 9.31 2.40 5.36
CA CYS A 68 8.78 2.72 6.69
C CYS A 68 7.66 1.77 7.09
N PHE A 69 6.75 1.46 6.17
CA PHE A 69 5.66 0.51 6.38
C PHE A 69 6.21 -0.88 6.73
N LEU A 70 7.17 -1.40 5.96
CA LEU A 70 7.76 -2.72 6.19
C LEU A 70 8.47 -2.77 7.55
N LEU A 71 9.16 -1.70 7.94
CA LEU A 71 9.79 -1.59 9.26
C LEU A 71 8.74 -1.62 10.37
N LEU A 72 7.68 -0.83 10.27
CA LEU A 72 6.59 -0.79 11.26
C LEU A 72 5.84 -2.12 11.32
N PHE A 73 5.61 -2.75 10.18
CA PHE A 73 5.03 -4.09 10.08
C PHE A 73 5.89 -5.11 10.84
N THR A 74 7.21 -5.09 10.63
CA THR A 74 8.16 -5.95 11.33
C THR A 74 8.15 -5.70 12.83
N ILE A 75 8.08 -4.44 13.26
CA ILE A 75 7.95 -4.07 14.68
C ILE A 75 6.65 -4.64 15.28
N LEU A 76 5.54 -4.59 14.55
CA LEU A 76 4.24 -5.13 14.99
C LEU A 76 4.21 -6.67 15.09
N CYS A 77 5.17 -7.37 14.47
CA CYS A 77 5.33 -8.82 14.67
C CYS A 77 5.77 -9.15 16.10
N PHE A 78 6.42 -8.22 16.82
CA PHE A 78 6.79 -8.42 18.21
C PHE A 78 5.61 -8.14 19.16
N ASP A 79 5.30 -9.11 20.03
CA ASP A 79 4.14 -9.05 20.92
C ASP A 79 4.07 -7.77 21.77
N LYS A 80 5.23 -7.26 22.22
CA LYS A 80 5.32 -6.02 23.03
C LYS A 80 4.79 -4.78 22.33
N TYR A 81 4.77 -4.75 20.99
CA TYR A 81 4.37 -3.57 20.21
C TYR A 81 2.98 -3.68 19.59
N LYS A 82 2.31 -4.84 19.68
CA LYS A 82 0.98 -5.07 19.08
C LYS A 82 -0.11 -4.10 19.57
N ARG A 83 0.06 -3.52 20.76
CA ARG A 83 -0.88 -2.56 21.37
C ARG A 83 -0.27 -1.17 21.59
N ASN A 84 0.94 -0.95 21.08
CA ASN A 84 1.56 0.37 21.21
C ASN A 84 0.86 1.33 20.24
N ILE A 85 0.11 2.28 20.80
CA ILE A 85 -0.69 3.25 20.03
C ILE A 85 0.20 4.02 19.04
N ALA A 86 1.40 4.44 19.46
CA ALA A 86 2.30 5.17 18.58
C ALA A 86 2.74 4.35 17.36
N VAL A 87 3.02 3.05 17.55
CA VAL A 87 3.37 2.14 16.45
C VAL A 87 2.18 1.90 15.52
N LEU A 88 1.00 1.64 16.09
CA LEU A 88 -0.23 1.41 15.32
C LEU A 88 -0.62 2.66 14.49
N THR A 89 -0.59 3.84 15.10
CA THR A 89 -0.87 5.10 14.40
C THR A 89 0.15 5.35 13.30
N SER A 90 1.46 5.14 13.58
CA SER A 90 2.50 5.31 12.56
C SER A 90 2.31 4.35 11.38
N TYR A 91 1.92 3.10 11.66
CA TYR A 91 1.63 2.11 10.63
C TYR A 91 0.45 2.55 9.76
N LEU A 92 -0.67 2.96 10.36
CA LEU A 92 -1.82 3.47 9.62
C LEU A 92 -1.44 4.68 8.77
N THR A 93 -0.74 5.65 9.35
CA THR A 93 -0.28 6.84 8.65
C THR A 93 0.58 6.48 7.44
N SER A 94 1.47 5.49 7.56
CA SER A 94 2.27 5.03 6.41
C SER A 94 1.43 4.37 5.32
N ALA A 95 0.44 3.55 5.66
CA ALA A 95 -0.48 2.93 4.70
C ALA A 95 -1.36 3.98 3.99
N PHE A 96 -1.87 4.97 4.72
CA PHE A 96 -2.62 6.08 4.16
C PHE A 96 -1.74 6.98 3.27
N ALA A 97 -0.50 7.26 3.67
CA ALA A 97 0.44 8.04 2.87
C ALA A 97 0.77 7.35 1.54
N ILE A 98 1.03 6.03 1.54
CA ILE A 98 1.25 5.25 0.32
C ILE A 98 0.05 5.40 -0.62
N THR A 99 -1.16 5.26 -0.07
CA THR A 99 -2.41 5.39 -0.84
C THR A 99 -2.54 6.79 -1.42
N ALA A 100 -2.42 7.83 -0.59
CA ALA A 100 -2.51 9.22 -1.03
C ALA A 100 -1.49 9.56 -2.12
N LEU A 101 -0.26 9.07 -2.00
CA LEU A 101 0.78 9.29 -3.02
C LEU A 101 0.49 8.55 -4.32
N GLN A 102 -0.06 7.34 -4.26
CA GLN A 102 -0.53 6.63 -5.44
C GLN A 102 -1.61 7.44 -6.17
N TRP A 103 -2.61 7.96 -5.44
CA TRP A 103 -3.66 8.81 -6.01
C TRP A 103 -3.10 10.12 -6.59
N TYR A 104 -2.17 10.75 -5.89
CA TYR A 104 -1.54 12.00 -6.34
C TYR A 104 -0.69 11.80 -7.60
N GLU A 105 0.06 10.69 -7.69
CA GLU A 105 0.77 10.30 -8.91
C GLU A 105 -0.17 10.22 -10.11
N LEU A 106 -1.33 9.60 -9.91
CA LEU A 106 -2.33 9.39 -10.96
C LEU A 106 -3.00 10.70 -11.38
N TYR A 107 -3.38 11.54 -10.43
CA TYR A 107 -3.89 12.89 -10.70
C TYR A 107 -2.89 13.70 -11.53
N TYR A 108 -1.62 13.71 -11.09
CA TYR A 108 -0.58 14.50 -11.73
C TYR A 108 -0.24 13.96 -13.13
N GLY A 109 -0.14 12.64 -13.28
CA GLY A 109 0.11 12.00 -14.56
C GLY A 109 -0.99 12.26 -15.59
N SER A 110 -2.26 12.11 -15.17
CA SER A 110 -3.42 12.34 -16.04
C SER A 110 -3.60 13.81 -16.44
N THR A 111 -3.35 14.74 -15.51
CA THR A 111 -3.53 16.17 -15.76
C THR A 111 -2.44 16.78 -16.65
N PHE A 112 -1.17 16.38 -16.46
CA PHE A 112 -0.04 17.12 -17.03
C PHE A 112 0.72 16.41 -18.15
N TYR A 113 0.61 15.08 -18.29
CA TYR A 113 1.50 14.33 -19.21
C TYR A 113 0.79 13.50 -20.25
N TYR A 114 -0.42 13.00 -19.98
CA TYR A 114 -1.04 12.02 -20.84
C TYR A 114 -2.32 12.49 -21.53
N GLY A 115 -2.87 13.64 -21.14
CA GLY A 115 -4.28 13.90 -21.40
C GLY A 115 -5.12 12.70 -20.93
N GLU A 116 -6.34 12.56 -21.42
CA GLU A 116 -7.22 11.43 -21.08
C GLU A 116 -6.70 10.04 -21.53
N VAL A 117 -5.48 9.94 -22.10
CA VAL A 117 -5.02 8.81 -22.96
C VAL A 117 -4.10 7.80 -22.25
N ARG A 118 -3.65 8.03 -21.00
CA ARG A 118 -3.11 6.89 -20.25
C ARG A 118 -4.29 6.00 -19.92
N ASP A 119 -4.20 4.73 -20.31
CA ASP A 119 -5.03 3.66 -19.80
C ASP A 119 -5.14 3.80 -18.28
N LYS A 120 -6.26 4.39 -17.85
CA LYS A 120 -6.72 4.49 -16.48
C LYS A 120 -6.96 3.09 -15.92
N GLN A 121 -6.84 2.06 -16.76
CA GLN A 121 -6.68 0.63 -16.48
C GLN A 121 -5.55 0.28 -15.48
N GLY A 122 -4.60 1.19 -15.22
CA GLY A 122 -3.64 1.04 -14.12
C GLY A 122 -4.24 1.25 -12.72
N LEU A 123 -5.40 1.90 -12.60
CA LEU A 123 -6.19 1.97 -11.36
C LEU A 123 -7.00 0.69 -11.19
N GLY A 124 -6.33 -0.40 -10.84
CA GLY A 124 -7.01 -1.45 -10.10
C GLY A 124 -7.44 -0.92 -8.73
N PHE A 125 -8.44 -1.54 -8.10
CA PHE A 125 -8.71 -1.34 -6.69
C PHE A 125 -7.37 -1.44 -5.91
N PRO A 126 -7.06 -0.54 -4.96
CA PRO A 126 -5.78 -0.54 -4.26
C PRO A 126 -5.70 -1.69 -3.25
N ILE A 127 -5.63 -2.92 -3.78
CA ILE A 127 -5.69 -4.20 -3.07
C ILE A 127 -4.61 -4.23 -1.98
N LEU A 128 -3.39 -3.80 -2.32
CA LEU A 128 -2.28 -3.76 -1.37
C LEU A 128 -2.59 -2.83 -0.18
N SER A 129 -3.04 -1.60 -0.44
CA SER A 129 -3.42 -0.67 0.62
C SER A 129 -4.58 -1.20 1.47
N SER A 130 -5.56 -1.88 0.86
CA SER A 130 -6.64 -2.52 1.62
C SER A 130 -6.10 -3.60 2.56
N PHE A 131 -5.19 -4.45 2.08
CA PHE A 131 -4.54 -5.46 2.92
C PHE A 131 -3.72 -4.85 4.06
N MET A 132 -3.01 -3.76 3.79
CA MET A 132 -2.26 -3.01 4.79
C MET A 132 -3.17 -2.52 5.92
N VAL A 133 -4.28 -1.84 5.58
CA VAL A 133 -5.21 -1.30 6.59
C VAL A 133 -5.94 -2.42 7.34
N THR A 134 -6.37 -3.46 6.62
CA THR A 134 -7.07 -4.61 7.19
C THR A 134 -6.23 -5.32 8.24
N LEU A 135 -4.91 -5.39 8.09
CA LEU A 135 -4.03 -6.09 9.03
C LEU A 135 -4.14 -5.58 10.47
N ILE A 136 -4.34 -4.29 10.67
CA ILE A 136 -4.46 -3.71 12.02
C ILE A 136 -5.67 -4.25 12.76
N ILE A 137 -6.78 -4.42 12.06
CA ILE A 137 -8.01 -5.01 12.61
C ILE A 137 -7.68 -6.40 13.16
N TRP A 138 -6.91 -7.19 12.41
CA TRP A 138 -6.56 -8.56 12.80
C TRP A 138 -5.50 -8.63 13.92
N LYS A 139 -4.69 -7.58 14.13
CA LYS A 139 -3.69 -7.50 15.20
C LYS A 139 -4.26 -7.08 16.55
N ILE A 140 -5.38 -6.35 16.57
CA ILE A 140 -6.03 -5.89 17.80
C ILE A 140 -6.93 -6.99 18.36
N ASN A 141 -6.86 -7.24 19.67
CA ASN A 141 -7.82 -8.11 20.35
C ASN A 141 -8.91 -7.23 20.98
N TYR A 142 -10.10 -7.25 20.40
CA TYR A 142 -11.25 -6.45 20.80
C TYR A 142 -12.06 -7.12 21.92
N SER A 143 -11.98 -8.45 22.04
CA SER A 143 -12.65 -9.22 23.09
C SER A 143 -11.75 -10.30 23.66
N LYS A 144 -12.02 -10.70 24.91
CA LYS A 144 -11.42 -11.90 25.52
C LYS A 144 -12.08 -13.18 25.00
N ASN A 145 -13.33 -13.09 24.55
CA ASN A 145 -14.04 -14.21 23.93
C ASN A 145 -13.62 -14.32 22.46
N ARG A 146 -13.09 -15.49 22.07
CA ARG A 146 -12.57 -15.75 20.73
C ARG A 146 -13.60 -15.54 19.63
N ASP A 147 -14.83 -16.00 19.82
CA ASP A 147 -15.85 -15.95 18.77
C ASP A 147 -16.37 -14.53 18.57
N VAL A 148 -16.50 -13.79 19.67
CA VAL A 148 -16.85 -12.36 19.64
C VAL A 148 -15.72 -11.54 19.00
N ASP A 149 -14.46 -11.80 19.36
CA ASP A 149 -13.30 -11.13 18.77
C ASP A 149 -13.20 -11.38 17.26
N LEU A 150 -13.37 -12.63 16.83
CA LEU A 150 -13.41 -13.01 15.42
C LEU A 150 -14.54 -12.29 14.67
N THR A 151 -15.74 -12.26 15.26
CA THR A 151 -16.91 -11.61 14.67
C THR A 151 -16.65 -10.10 14.47
N ILE A 152 -16.11 -9.42 15.48
CA ILE A 152 -15.76 -8.00 15.38
C ILE A 152 -14.74 -7.77 14.27
N LYS A 153 -13.69 -8.60 14.20
CA LYS A 153 -12.66 -8.50 13.15
C LYS A 153 -13.22 -8.66 11.75
N LEU A 154 -14.11 -9.63 11.55
CA LEU A 154 -14.78 -9.86 10.27
C LEU A 154 -15.66 -8.67 9.88
N VAL A 155 -16.49 -8.18 10.81
CA VAL A 155 -17.37 -7.03 10.58
C VAL A 155 -16.57 -5.78 10.21
N LEU A 156 -15.52 -5.46 10.99
CA LEU A 156 -14.66 -4.31 10.71
C LEU A 156 -13.94 -4.45 9.36
N THR A 157 -13.49 -5.66 9.01
CA THR A 157 -12.85 -5.94 7.71
C THR A 157 -13.82 -5.71 6.56
N VAL A 158 -15.07 -6.15 6.68
CA VAL A 158 -16.10 -5.93 5.66
C VAL A 158 -16.41 -4.45 5.52
N ILE A 159 -16.65 -3.75 6.64
CA ILE A 159 -16.96 -2.31 6.63
C ILE A 159 -15.84 -1.53 5.95
N ILE A 160 -14.57 -1.77 6.32
CA ILE A 160 -13.47 -0.98 5.76
C ILE A 160 -13.26 -1.25 4.27
N ASN A 161 -13.43 -2.49 3.82
CA ASN A 161 -13.31 -2.83 2.41
C ASN A 161 -14.45 -2.24 1.59
N LEU A 162 -15.69 -2.26 2.10
CA LEU A 162 -16.83 -1.60 1.44
C LEU A 162 -16.64 -0.09 1.33
N SER A 163 -16.18 0.56 2.41
CA SER A 163 -15.88 1.99 2.39
C SER A 163 -14.77 2.34 1.41
N LEU A 164 -13.69 1.53 1.36
CA LEU A 164 -12.62 1.71 0.39
C LEU A 164 -13.11 1.49 -1.04
N TYR A 165 -13.99 0.52 -1.27
CA TYR A 165 -14.57 0.27 -2.59
C TYR A 165 -15.45 1.43 -3.04
N GLN A 166 -16.33 1.95 -2.17
CA GLN A 166 -17.15 3.13 -2.47
C GLN A 166 -16.31 4.37 -2.76
N LEU A 167 -15.24 4.60 -1.98
CA LEU A 167 -14.31 5.70 -2.25
C LEU A 167 -13.61 5.52 -3.59
N TYR A 168 -13.16 4.31 -3.90
CA TYR A 168 -12.57 4.00 -5.19
C TYR A 168 -13.56 4.27 -6.34
N ASP A 169 -14.80 3.79 -6.22
CA ASP A 169 -15.86 3.94 -7.22
C ASP A 169 -16.22 5.42 -7.47
N GLN A 170 -16.37 6.21 -6.40
CA GLN A 170 -16.64 7.64 -6.51
C GLN A 170 -15.55 8.38 -7.29
N VAL A 171 -14.29 8.07 -7.04
CA VAL A 171 -13.20 8.70 -7.78
C VAL A 171 -13.07 8.10 -9.18
N TYR A 172 -13.33 6.81 -9.33
CA TYR A 172 -13.31 6.12 -10.62
C TYR A 172 -14.30 6.73 -11.61
N ASP A 173 -15.53 6.97 -11.17
CA ASP A 173 -16.55 7.65 -11.96
C ASP A 173 -16.25 9.13 -12.17
N SER A 174 -15.86 9.85 -11.12
CA SER A 174 -15.58 11.29 -11.20
C SER A 174 -14.44 11.60 -12.17
N TRP A 175 -13.44 10.72 -12.25
CA TRP A 175 -12.29 10.88 -13.15
C TRP A 175 -12.50 10.19 -14.50
N LYS A 176 -13.69 9.62 -14.73
CA LYS A 176 -14.07 8.85 -15.91
C LYS A 176 -13.00 7.81 -16.27
N LEU A 177 -12.54 7.06 -15.27
CA LEU A 177 -11.48 6.08 -15.44
C LEU A 177 -11.87 4.93 -16.38
N TRP A 178 -13.16 4.74 -16.65
CA TRP A 178 -13.69 3.79 -17.64
C TRP A 178 -13.59 4.26 -19.10
N GLN A 179 -13.31 5.54 -19.35
CA GLN A 179 -13.23 6.11 -20.70
C GLN A 179 -11.85 5.98 -21.36
N SER A 180 -10.88 5.34 -20.70
CA SER A 180 -9.57 5.05 -21.28
C SER A 180 -9.56 3.74 -22.06
#